data_AF-A0A940YBX3-F1
#
_entry.id   AF-A0A940YBX3-F1
#
_cell.length_a   1.000
_cell.length_b   1.000
_cell.length_c   1.000
_cell.angle_alpha   90.00
_cell.angle_beta   90.00
_cell.angle_gamma   90.00
#
_symmetry.space_group_name_H-M   'P 1'
#
loop_
_entity.id
_entity.type
_entity.pdbx_description
1 polymer ?
#
loop_
_entity_poly.entity_id
_entity_poly.type
_entity_poly.pdbx_seq_one_letter_code
_entity_poly.pdbx_strand_id
1 'polypeptide(L)'
;MRPLTLWSRLLAGLALSSAALLPAQAAVLKVVGWNDLGMHCMDSDYSVFSILPPFNTLHAQVIDTTNNKLVTSGVTVSFEALADLGGSRNTYSVGKTNFWDFAKPLYGADLPPGIGLTGLGTAGVTPQAMSWQATPAMWEAVGIPITPVDDTFKKNTYPMTKVVVRDSTGTEVAHARVVLPVSDEMTCVACHASGSQDAAKPARGWVYDPRGPEKDYRRNILARHDDQHLGTAKYKKALLAAGYSKKGLLDSADGGHPILCAACHASNALPGTGQVGISAMTSATHTLHASVINPNTGLKLGDDKDRGACYMCHPGAETKCLRGVMGNATGPDGLPSIQCQSCHSTMAKVGSPKRVGWLQQPTCQACHYDGKRDLMAVNAKGQVKTPADTRFATNANVPAPGFNLYRFSKGHGGLQCEACHGSTHAEYTSSHDGDNQVSVDTQGHVGTLSECSACHSNLRTTANGGPHGLHTIGQAWVGGHGNAAERDRQACAYCHGADFRGSPLAKTAAVRDFNADGKKKHYEAGTQVTCYDCHNGPGGNLARKAQRAEATRLVTAAH
;
A
#
# COMPACT_ATOMS: atom_id res chain seq x y z
N MET A 1 -17.04 4.63 102.06
CA MET A 1 -17.21 5.27 100.74
C MET A 1 -16.67 4.32 99.68
N ARG A 2 -17.42 4.15 98.59
CA ARG A 2 -17.51 2.96 97.72
C ARG A 2 -16.36 2.78 96.69
N PRO A 3 -16.19 1.58 96.10
CA PRO A 3 -14.96 1.14 95.43
C PRO A 3 -14.96 1.27 93.89
N LEU A 4 -13.79 0.97 93.31
CA LEU A 4 -13.40 0.97 91.89
C LEU A 4 -14.27 0.08 90.97
N THR A 5 -14.36 0.48 89.69
CA THR A 5 -14.70 -0.42 88.57
C THR A 5 -13.74 -0.23 87.38
N LEU A 6 -13.19 -1.38 86.95
CA LEU A 6 -12.37 -1.61 85.75
C LEU A 6 -13.20 -1.50 84.47
N TRP A 7 -12.64 -0.93 83.41
CA TRP A 7 -13.02 -1.23 82.01
C TRP A 7 -11.76 -1.46 81.17
N SER A 8 -11.54 -2.71 80.75
CA SER A 8 -10.47 -3.15 79.84
C SER A 8 -11.05 -3.25 78.43
N ARG A 9 -10.47 -2.55 77.44
CA ARG A 9 -10.78 -2.73 76.01
C ARG A 9 -9.69 -3.57 75.35
N LEU A 10 -10.06 -4.74 74.82
CA LEU A 10 -9.28 -5.50 73.84
C LEU A 10 -9.25 -4.73 72.50
N LEU A 11 -8.07 -4.61 71.90
CA LEU A 11 -7.89 -4.25 70.48
C LEU A 11 -7.11 -5.40 69.82
N ALA A 12 -7.79 -6.15 68.97
CA ALA A 12 -7.20 -7.15 68.09
C ALA A 12 -6.49 -6.45 66.92
N GLY A 13 -5.20 -6.76 66.71
CA GLY A 13 -4.43 -6.27 65.58
C GLY A 13 -4.75 -7.06 64.31
N LEU A 14 -5.32 -6.41 63.30
CA LEU A 14 -5.28 -6.88 61.91
C LEU A 14 -3.95 -6.45 61.30
N ALA A 15 -3.06 -7.42 61.04
CA ALA A 15 -1.90 -7.20 60.20
C ALA A 15 -2.36 -7.18 58.72
N LEU A 16 -2.40 -5.99 58.10
CA LEU A 16 -2.47 -5.89 56.65
C LEU A 16 -1.11 -6.30 56.05
N SER A 17 -1.07 -7.47 55.45
CA SER A 17 0.02 -7.87 54.55
C SER A 17 -0.01 -7.02 53.29
N SER A 18 0.89 -6.05 53.18
CA SER A 18 1.15 -5.29 51.97
C SER A 18 1.79 -6.22 50.92
N ALA A 19 0.99 -6.77 50.01
CA ALA A 19 1.52 -7.38 48.80
C ALA A 19 2.18 -6.28 47.97
N ALA A 20 3.51 -6.31 47.87
CA ALA A 20 4.26 -5.43 46.99
C ALA A 20 3.82 -5.71 45.54
N LEU A 21 3.04 -4.77 44.98
CA LEU A 21 2.76 -4.74 43.54
C LEU A 21 4.09 -4.49 42.84
N LEU A 22 4.60 -5.52 42.16
CA LEU A 22 5.72 -5.36 41.22
C LEU A 22 5.32 -4.26 40.21
N PRO A 23 6.22 -3.31 39.89
CA PRO A 23 5.91 -2.28 38.91
C PRO A 23 5.57 -2.95 37.57
N ALA A 24 4.45 -2.55 36.97
CA ALA A 24 4.09 -3.00 35.64
C ALA A 24 5.21 -2.65 34.67
N GLN A 25 5.62 -3.61 33.83
CA GLN A 25 6.60 -3.38 32.77
C GLN A 25 6.14 -2.20 31.90
N ALA A 26 7.02 -1.22 31.68
CA ALA A 26 6.72 -0.10 30.79
C ALA A 26 6.43 -0.62 29.36
N ALA A 27 5.40 -0.07 28.72
CA ALA A 27 5.04 -0.43 27.35
C ALA A 27 6.19 -0.09 26.39
N VAL A 28 6.47 -1.01 25.46
CA VAL A 28 7.48 -0.83 24.42
C VAL A 28 6.76 -0.71 23.10
N LEU A 29 6.70 0.51 22.57
CA LEU A 29 5.91 0.84 21.38
C LEU A 29 6.75 0.72 20.12
N LYS A 30 6.10 0.26 19.05
CA LYS A 30 6.60 0.39 17.67
C LYS A 30 5.54 1.04 16.81
N VAL A 31 5.97 1.68 15.73
CA VAL A 31 5.08 2.23 14.72
C VAL A 31 5.52 1.74 13.35
N VAL A 32 4.53 1.36 12.55
CA VAL A 32 4.68 1.08 11.13
C VAL A 32 3.83 2.09 10.37
N GLY A 33 4.39 2.71 9.35
CA GLY A 33 3.71 3.72 8.55
C GLY A 33 3.92 3.48 7.05
N TRP A 34 2.99 3.94 6.22
CA TRP A 34 3.02 3.72 4.77
C TRP A 34 2.15 4.75 4.04
N ASN A 35 2.40 4.93 2.74
CA ASN A 35 1.48 5.65 1.85
C ASN A 35 0.35 4.70 1.38
N ASP A 36 -0.87 5.19 1.17
CA ASP A 36 -2.05 4.39 0.81
C ASP A 36 -2.08 3.76 -0.60
N LEU A 37 -1.30 4.29 -1.56
CA LEU A 37 -1.39 3.93 -2.99
C LEU A 37 -0.05 3.54 -3.62
N GLY A 38 1.05 3.75 -2.91
CA GLY A 38 2.43 3.69 -3.39
C GLY A 38 2.84 4.87 -4.26
N MET A 39 1.91 5.68 -4.76
CA MET A 39 2.16 6.91 -5.51
C MET A 39 0.87 7.72 -5.64
N HIS A 40 0.89 8.99 -5.26
CA HIS A 40 -0.13 9.96 -5.68
C HIS A 40 0.31 10.70 -6.94
N CYS A 41 -0.66 11.20 -7.70
CA CYS A 41 -0.40 12.01 -8.88
C CYS A 41 -0.96 13.41 -8.66
N MET A 42 -0.32 14.42 -9.25
CA MET A 42 -0.82 15.79 -9.34
C MET A 42 -0.60 16.35 -10.73
N ASP A 43 -1.37 17.36 -11.12
CA ASP A 43 -1.10 18.11 -12.34
C ASP A 43 0.13 19.01 -12.18
N SER A 44 0.94 19.11 -13.24
CA SER A 44 2.08 20.04 -13.34
C SER A 44 1.65 21.51 -13.52
N ASP A 45 0.44 21.77 -14.01
CA ASP A 45 -0.15 23.11 -14.18
C ASP A 45 -1.67 23.06 -14.00
N TYR A 46 -2.22 24.05 -13.31
CA TYR A 46 -3.66 24.17 -12.98
C TYR A 46 -4.38 25.28 -13.77
N SER A 47 -3.68 26.00 -14.65
CA SER A 47 -4.21 27.21 -15.30
C SER A 47 -5.09 26.93 -16.52
N VAL A 48 -5.08 25.71 -17.06
CA VAL A 48 -5.90 25.30 -18.22
C VAL A 48 -6.95 24.28 -17.81
N PHE A 49 -6.53 23.17 -17.22
CA PHE A 49 -7.42 22.19 -16.63
C PHE A 49 -6.73 21.47 -15.47
N SER A 50 -7.52 20.73 -14.70
CA SER A 50 -7.04 19.83 -13.66
C SER A 50 -7.72 18.46 -13.73
N ILE A 51 -6.93 17.41 -13.50
CA ILE A 51 -7.37 16.03 -13.26
C ILE A 51 -7.25 15.70 -11.77
N LEU A 52 -6.13 16.04 -11.12
CA LEU A 52 -5.87 15.75 -9.70
C LEU A 52 -5.15 16.91 -8.98
N PRO A 53 -5.58 17.26 -7.76
CA PRO A 53 -4.88 18.25 -6.93
C PRO A 53 -3.56 17.68 -6.38
N PRO A 54 -2.67 18.52 -5.82
CA PRO A 54 -1.61 18.03 -4.97
C PRO A 54 -2.23 17.31 -3.77
N PHE A 55 -1.91 16.04 -3.60
CA PHE A 55 -2.53 15.19 -2.60
C PHE A 55 -1.60 14.05 -2.22
N ASN A 56 -1.65 13.62 -0.97
CA ASN A 56 -1.02 12.40 -0.50
C ASN A 56 -1.72 11.94 0.79
N THR A 57 -1.65 10.65 1.07
CA THR A 57 -2.21 10.07 2.29
C THR A 57 -1.16 9.24 2.98
N LEU A 58 -1.00 9.47 4.28
CA LEU A 58 -0.11 8.74 5.17
C LEU A 58 -0.93 7.96 6.18
N HIS A 59 -0.65 6.66 6.31
CA HIS A 59 -1.24 5.78 7.31
C HIS A 59 -0.19 5.33 8.32
N ALA A 60 -0.64 5.02 9.54
CA ALA A 60 0.20 4.39 10.55
C ALA A 60 -0.59 3.52 11.53
N GLN A 61 0.05 2.46 12.03
CA GLN A 61 -0.42 1.67 13.16
C GLN A 61 0.67 1.60 14.23
N VAL A 62 0.25 1.80 15.48
CA VAL A 62 1.12 1.74 16.67
C VAL A 62 0.85 0.43 17.41
N ILE A 63 1.91 -0.26 17.79
CA ILE A 63 1.87 -1.61 18.37
C ILE A 63 2.58 -1.56 19.72
N ASP A 64 1.92 -2.04 20.77
CA ASP A 64 2.57 -2.32 22.04
C ASP A 64 3.10 -3.76 22.02
N THR A 65 4.42 -3.89 21.96
CA THR A 65 5.10 -5.18 21.85
C THR A 65 5.11 -5.99 23.15
N THR A 66 4.69 -5.38 24.27
CA THR A 66 4.61 -6.06 25.57
C THR A 66 3.34 -6.88 25.72
N ASN A 67 2.23 -6.40 25.15
CA ASN A 67 0.91 -7.05 25.20
C ASN A 67 0.39 -7.49 23.83
N ASN A 68 1.12 -7.19 22.75
CA ASN A 68 0.84 -7.54 21.37
C ASN A 68 -0.47 -6.94 20.81
N LYS A 69 -0.84 -5.74 21.25
CA LYS A 69 -2.07 -5.05 20.81
C LYS A 69 -1.76 -3.75 20.08
N LEU A 70 -2.69 -3.35 19.22
CA LEU A 70 -2.71 -2.01 18.64
C LEU A 70 -2.98 -0.97 19.73
N VAL A 71 -2.23 0.12 19.69
CA VAL A 71 -2.43 1.30 20.53
C VAL A 71 -3.35 2.27 19.78
N THR A 72 -4.51 2.53 20.36
CA THR A 72 -5.59 3.34 19.75
C THR A 72 -5.85 4.65 20.49
N SER A 73 -5.26 4.83 21.68
CA SER A 73 -5.39 6.02 22.52
C SER A 73 -4.21 6.13 23.48
N GLY A 74 -4.11 7.26 24.21
CA GLY A 74 -3.02 7.50 25.16
C GLY A 74 -1.68 7.89 24.53
N VAL A 75 -1.66 8.04 23.20
CA VAL A 75 -0.52 8.55 22.42
C VAL A 75 -1.00 9.62 21.46
N THR A 76 -0.07 10.47 21.03
CA THR A 76 -0.25 11.34 19.87
C THR A 76 0.60 10.81 18.72
N VAL A 77 0.05 10.83 17.51
CA VAL A 77 0.78 10.45 16.30
C VAL A 77 0.83 11.67 15.39
N SER A 78 2.01 12.02 14.92
CA SER A 78 2.22 13.15 14.02
C SER A 78 3.16 12.78 12.88
N PHE A 79 3.20 13.63 11.86
CA PHE A 79 4.16 13.53 10.77
C PHE A 79 4.90 14.85 10.58
N GLU A 80 6.15 14.75 10.13
CA GLU A 80 7.02 15.88 9.81
C GLU A 80 7.98 15.52 8.65
N ALA A 81 8.55 16.52 8.02
CA ALA A 81 9.51 16.35 6.94
C ALA A 81 10.75 15.58 7.41
N LEU A 82 11.25 14.67 6.60
CA LEU A 82 12.53 13.99 6.82
C LEU A 82 13.40 14.15 5.59
N ALA A 83 14.72 14.27 5.78
CA ALA A 83 15.63 14.14 4.65
C ALA A 83 15.54 12.71 4.10
N ASP A 84 15.45 12.57 2.79
CA ASP A 84 15.57 11.25 2.16
C ASP A 84 17.00 10.69 2.31
N LEU A 85 17.19 9.46 1.86
CA LEU A 85 18.50 8.77 1.97
C LEU A 85 19.62 9.49 1.19
N GLY A 86 19.28 10.34 0.22
CA GLY A 86 20.22 11.19 -0.52
C GLY A 86 20.41 12.58 0.11
N GLY A 87 19.74 12.87 1.23
CA GLY A 87 19.82 14.15 1.93
C GLY A 87 18.86 15.23 1.41
N SER A 88 18.03 14.93 0.40
CA SER A 88 17.07 15.89 -0.13
C SER A 88 15.88 16.06 0.82
N ARG A 89 15.31 17.27 0.88
CA ARG A 89 14.21 17.64 1.78
C ARG A 89 13.11 18.33 1.00
N ASN A 90 11.86 18.06 1.37
CA ASN A 90 10.68 18.68 0.77
C ASN A 90 9.74 19.17 1.87
N THR A 91 10.02 20.38 2.39
CA THR A 91 9.38 20.93 3.60
C THR A 91 8.25 21.92 3.31
N TYR A 92 8.16 22.40 2.06
CA TYR A 92 7.12 23.32 1.62
C TYR A 92 6.72 23.03 0.18
N SER A 93 5.51 23.44 -0.21
CA SER A 93 5.00 23.25 -1.58
C SER A 93 4.69 24.56 -2.30
N VAL A 94 4.61 25.66 -1.55
CA VAL A 94 4.38 27.01 -2.09
C VAL A 94 5.51 27.40 -3.04
N GLY A 95 5.17 27.96 -4.20
CA GLY A 95 6.15 28.36 -5.22
C GLY A 95 6.66 27.20 -6.10
N LYS A 96 6.31 25.95 -5.80
CA LYS A 96 6.64 24.76 -6.61
C LYS A 96 5.51 24.36 -7.57
N THR A 97 4.33 24.95 -7.42
CA THR A 97 3.13 24.76 -8.25
C THR A 97 2.24 26.00 -8.19
N ASN A 98 1.35 26.18 -9.17
CA ASN A 98 0.34 27.24 -9.21
C ASN A 98 -1.04 26.81 -8.66
N PHE A 99 -1.12 25.65 -7.99
CA PHE A 99 -2.38 25.09 -7.48
C PHE A 99 -3.25 26.08 -6.71
N TRP A 100 -2.68 26.83 -5.75
CA TRP A 100 -3.47 27.73 -4.89
C TRP A 100 -4.09 28.91 -5.64
N ASP A 101 -3.51 29.35 -6.74
CA ASP A 101 -4.09 30.39 -7.61
C ASP A 101 -5.41 29.91 -8.25
N PHE A 102 -5.57 28.60 -8.42
CA PHE A 102 -6.67 27.97 -9.13
C PHE A 102 -7.54 27.05 -8.25
N ALA A 103 -7.21 26.89 -6.97
CA ALA A 103 -7.94 26.00 -6.05
C ALA A 103 -9.43 26.39 -5.94
N LYS A 104 -9.73 27.70 -5.90
CA LYS A 104 -11.10 28.22 -5.82
C LYS A 104 -11.92 27.95 -7.10
N PRO A 105 -11.46 28.34 -8.31
CA PRO A 105 -12.23 28.04 -9.53
C PRO A 105 -12.31 26.55 -9.86
N LEU A 106 -11.31 25.73 -9.50
CA LEU A 106 -11.32 24.30 -9.81
C LEU A 106 -12.07 23.45 -8.78
N TYR A 107 -11.86 23.70 -7.49
CA TYR A 107 -12.34 22.84 -6.40
C TYR A 107 -13.34 23.54 -5.47
N GLY A 108 -13.68 24.82 -5.73
CA GLY A 108 -14.54 25.61 -4.86
C GLY A 108 -13.91 25.97 -3.52
N ALA A 109 -12.60 25.74 -3.35
CA ALA A 109 -11.91 25.87 -2.08
C ALA A 109 -11.03 27.14 -2.04
N ASP A 110 -11.31 28.03 -1.08
CA ASP A 110 -10.48 29.20 -0.79
C ASP A 110 -9.39 28.80 0.23
N LEU A 111 -8.23 28.36 -0.27
CA LEU A 111 -7.19 27.74 0.54
C LEU A 111 -6.04 28.71 0.81
N PRO A 112 -5.53 28.79 2.05
CA PRO A 112 -4.24 29.41 2.31
C PRO A 112 -3.11 28.69 1.54
N PRO A 113 -2.08 29.42 1.05
CA PRO A 113 -0.92 28.80 0.42
C PRO A 113 -0.28 27.73 1.31
N GLY A 114 0.03 26.57 0.73
CA GLY A 114 0.64 25.44 1.43
C GLY A 114 -0.36 24.48 2.10
N ILE A 115 -1.64 24.83 2.16
CA ILE A 115 -2.71 24.00 2.74
C ILE A 115 -3.46 23.24 1.64
N GLY A 116 -3.69 21.95 1.88
CA GLY A 116 -4.40 21.04 0.99
C GLY A 116 -5.92 21.08 1.19
N LEU A 117 -6.65 20.39 0.32
CA LEU A 117 -8.13 20.38 0.32
C LEU A 117 -8.77 19.83 1.60
N THR A 118 -8.01 19.12 2.42
CA THR A 118 -8.46 18.53 3.69
C THR A 118 -8.03 19.35 4.92
N GLY A 119 -7.36 20.48 4.72
CA GLY A 119 -6.88 21.37 5.78
C GLY A 119 -5.48 21.04 6.31
N LEU A 120 -4.85 19.95 5.88
CA LEU A 120 -3.45 19.65 6.21
C LEU A 120 -2.49 20.48 5.36
N GLY A 121 -1.40 20.94 5.97
CA GLY A 121 -0.25 21.47 5.25
C GLY A 121 0.62 20.36 4.68
N THR A 122 1.53 20.70 3.76
CA THR A 122 2.57 19.75 3.33
C THR A 122 3.44 19.28 4.51
N ALA A 123 4.18 18.20 4.36
CA ALA A 123 5.06 17.69 5.42
C ALA A 123 6.20 18.68 5.68
N GLY A 124 5.98 19.64 6.58
CA GLY A 124 6.95 20.66 6.98
C GLY A 124 7.77 20.25 8.21
N VAL A 125 8.60 21.19 8.68
CA VAL A 125 9.43 21.01 9.89
C VAL A 125 8.65 21.06 11.19
N THR A 126 7.43 21.61 11.16
CA THR A 126 6.52 21.60 12.30
C THR A 126 5.66 20.34 12.23
N PRO A 127 5.68 19.47 13.26
CA PRO A 127 4.85 18.27 13.27
C PRO A 127 3.37 18.58 13.11
N GLN A 128 2.68 17.84 12.25
CA GLN A 128 1.24 17.90 12.08
C GLN A 128 0.59 16.62 12.60
N ALA A 129 -0.51 16.75 13.33
CA ALA A 129 -1.19 15.61 13.92
C ALA A 129 -1.83 14.70 12.85
N MET A 130 -1.74 13.40 13.06
CA MET A 130 -2.54 12.39 12.36
C MET A 130 -3.82 12.13 13.16
N SER A 131 -4.90 11.79 12.47
CA SER A 131 -6.20 11.51 13.09
C SER A 131 -6.45 10.02 13.20
N TRP A 132 -6.92 9.54 14.35
CA TRP A 132 -7.31 8.15 14.53
C TRP A 132 -8.63 7.85 13.81
N GLN A 133 -8.66 6.80 12.99
CA GLN A 133 -9.86 6.26 12.37
C GLN A 133 -10.23 4.93 12.99
N ALA A 134 -11.39 4.85 13.65
CA ALA A 134 -11.87 3.62 14.29
C ALA A 134 -12.14 2.49 13.28
N THR A 135 -12.54 2.84 12.06
CA THR A 135 -12.61 1.95 10.91
C THR A 135 -11.81 2.62 9.79
N PRO A 136 -10.64 2.09 9.41
CA PRO A 136 -10.20 0.69 9.57
C PRO A 136 -9.30 0.37 10.78
N ALA A 137 -9.20 1.23 11.79
CA ALA A 137 -8.32 1.12 12.98
C ALA A 137 -6.85 1.46 12.68
N MET A 138 -6.62 2.69 12.21
CA MET A 138 -5.29 3.25 11.95
C MET A 138 -5.29 4.78 12.12
N TRP A 139 -4.10 5.36 12.24
CA TRP A 139 -3.91 6.81 12.20
C TRP A 139 -3.72 7.26 10.75
N GLU A 140 -4.35 8.37 10.37
CA GLU A 140 -4.33 8.88 9.00
C GLU A 140 -4.01 10.38 8.94
N ALA A 141 -3.22 10.77 7.94
CA ALA A 141 -3.11 12.14 7.47
C ALA A 141 -3.45 12.15 5.98
N VAL A 142 -4.65 12.65 5.65
CA VAL A 142 -5.23 12.59 4.31
C VAL A 142 -5.13 13.97 3.67
N GLY A 143 -4.69 14.04 2.41
CA GLY A 143 -4.67 15.28 1.62
C GLY A 143 -3.47 16.19 1.86
N ILE A 144 -2.30 15.61 2.15
CA ILE A 144 -1.03 16.33 2.27
C ILE A 144 -0.64 16.87 0.88
N PRO A 145 -0.55 18.20 0.66
CA PRO A 145 -0.27 18.79 -0.65
C PRO A 145 1.23 18.79 -0.97
N ILE A 146 1.89 17.63 -0.95
CA ILE A 146 3.31 17.49 -1.28
C ILE A 146 3.52 17.51 -2.80
N THR A 147 4.66 18.03 -3.26
CA THR A 147 4.98 18.19 -4.70
C THR A 147 6.20 17.35 -5.09
N PRO A 148 6.37 16.95 -6.36
CA PRO A 148 7.50 16.12 -6.80
C PRO A 148 8.81 16.91 -6.97
N VAL A 149 8.97 17.99 -6.21
CA VAL A 149 10.09 18.94 -6.28
C VAL A 149 10.56 19.26 -4.86
N ASP A 150 11.85 19.11 -4.62
CA ASP A 150 12.47 19.34 -3.32
C ASP A 150 12.66 20.84 -3.02
N ASP A 151 13.18 21.17 -1.84
CA ASP A 151 13.38 22.55 -1.39
C ASP A 151 14.48 23.31 -2.18
N THR A 152 15.27 22.58 -2.98
CA THR A 152 16.29 23.11 -3.90
C THR A 152 15.80 23.19 -5.34
N PHE A 153 14.50 22.99 -5.57
CA PHE A 153 13.85 22.95 -6.88
C PHE A 153 14.32 21.80 -7.79
N LYS A 154 14.86 20.72 -7.21
CA LYS A 154 15.20 19.51 -7.95
C LYS A 154 14.06 18.51 -7.91
N LYS A 155 13.93 17.73 -8.98
CA LYS A 155 12.93 16.66 -9.05
C LYS A 155 13.19 15.63 -7.95
N ASN A 156 12.18 15.38 -7.12
CA ASN A 156 12.18 14.30 -6.15
C ASN A 156 10.74 13.77 -5.99
N THR A 157 10.48 12.61 -6.60
CA THR A 157 9.16 11.96 -6.57
C THR A 157 8.96 11.06 -5.36
N TYR A 158 9.97 10.92 -4.50
CA TYR A 158 9.95 10.06 -3.31
C TYR A 158 10.40 10.82 -2.05
N PRO A 159 9.82 12.01 -1.74
CA PRO A 159 10.18 12.72 -0.53
C PRO A 159 9.86 11.88 0.71
N MET A 160 10.71 11.96 1.72
CA MET A 160 10.54 11.20 2.96
C MET A 160 9.92 12.03 4.08
N THR A 161 9.19 11.34 4.94
CA THR A 161 8.59 11.87 6.15
C THR A 161 8.93 11.00 7.35
N LYS A 162 8.85 11.59 8.53
CA LYS A 162 8.96 10.89 9.80
C LYS A 162 7.57 10.86 10.43
N VAL A 163 7.04 9.66 10.65
CA VAL A 163 5.90 9.45 11.55
C VAL A 163 6.45 9.34 12.96
N VAL A 164 5.90 10.12 13.89
CA VAL A 164 6.38 10.18 15.28
C VAL A 164 5.24 9.86 16.23
N VAL A 165 5.50 8.95 17.17
CA VAL A 165 4.59 8.63 18.28
C VAL A 165 5.14 9.25 19.55
N ARG A 166 4.31 10.05 20.21
CA ARG A 166 4.61 10.61 21.53
C ARG A 166 3.63 10.09 22.58
N ASP A 167 4.15 9.80 23.77
CA ASP A 167 3.33 9.42 24.91
C ASP A 167 2.56 10.62 25.49
N SER A 168 1.81 10.39 26.58
CA SER A 168 1.04 11.45 27.26
C SER A 168 1.90 12.56 27.88
N THR A 169 3.22 12.36 28.02
CA THR A 169 4.16 13.38 28.50
C THR A 169 4.75 14.22 27.37
N GLY A 170 4.50 13.83 26.12
CA GLY A 170 5.08 14.46 24.92
C GLY A 170 6.44 13.88 24.52
N THR A 171 6.90 12.82 25.17
CA THR A 171 8.17 12.16 24.85
C THR A 171 8.02 11.31 23.60
N GLU A 172 8.94 11.42 22.64
CA GLU A 172 8.99 10.51 21.49
C GLU A 172 9.34 9.09 21.95
N VAL A 173 8.46 8.14 21.67
CA VAL A 173 8.59 6.74 22.11
C VAL A 173 8.73 5.76 20.94
N ALA A 174 8.35 6.17 19.73
CA ALA A 174 8.58 5.42 18.50
C ALA A 174 8.53 6.34 17.27
N HIS A 175 9.18 5.95 16.18
CA HIS A 175 9.03 6.61 14.88
C HIS A 175 9.17 5.62 13.71
N ALA A 176 8.72 6.04 12.54
CA ALA A 176 8.92 5.35 11.26
C ALA A 176 9.32 6.35 10.18
N ARG A 177 10.17 5.90 9.25
CA ARG A 177 10.61 6.69 8.09
C ARG A 177 9.83 6.24 6.87
N VAL A 178 8.96 7.10 6.33
CA VAL A 178 7.97 6.74 5.32
C VAL A 178 8.09 7.66 4.11
N VAL A 179 8.12 7.07 2.91
CA VAL A 179 8.05 7.84 1.66
C VAL A 179 6.63 8.38 1.46
N LEU A 180 6.49 9.64 1.05
CA LEU A 180 5.26 10.24 0.54
C LEU A 180 5.37 10.44 -0.97
N PRO A 181 5.23 9.37 -1.75
CA PRO A 181 5.53 9.38 -3.17
C PRO A 181 4.50 10.21 -3.94
N VAL A 182 4.98 11.13 -4.79
CA VAL A 182 4.15 12.01 -5.62
C VAL A 182 4.79 12.20 -6.99
N SER A 183 3.96 12.29 -8.03
CA SER A 183 4.42 12.49 -9.40
C SER A 183 3.50 13.39 -10.20
N ASP A 184 4.06 14.05 -11.20
CA ASP A 184 3.38 14.83 -12.25
C ASP A 184 3.72 14.29 -13.66
N GLU A 185 4.29 13.08 -13.75
CA GLU A 185 4.87 12.46 -14.97
C GLU A 185 3.83 12.00 -16.02
N MET A 186 2.67 12.65 -16.11
CA MET A 186 1.68 12.31 -17.12
C MET A 186 2.09 12.90 -18.49
N THR A 187 2.24 12.07 -19.53
CA THR A 187 2.87 12.47 -20.80
C THR A 187 1.89 12.62 -21.96
N CYS A 188 0.73 13.25 -21.72
CA CYS A 188 -0.24 13.57 -22.77
C CYS A 188 0.37 14.39 -23.93
N VAL A 189 1.43 15.14 -23.64
CA VAL A 189 2.24 15.92 -24.58
C VAL A 189 2.75 15.09 -25.77
N ALA A 190 2.99 13.78 -25.60
CA ALA A 190 3.51 12.91 -26.66
C ALA A 190 2.57 12.81 -27.89
N CYS A 191 1.27 13.06 -27.69
CA CYS A 191 0.27 13.05 -28.76
C CYS A 191 -0.47 14.38 -28.91
N HIS A 192 -0.63 15.15 -27.85
CA HIS A 192 -1.46 16.36 -27.86
C HIS A 192 -0.67 17.66 -28.01
N ALA A 193 0.67 17.63 -28.03
CA ALA A 193 1.45 18.82 -28.34
C ALA A 193 1.19 19.30 -29.77
N SER A 194 1.20 20.62 -29.96
CA SER A 194 1.08 21.23 -31.28
C SER A 194 2.17 20.69 -32.22
N GLY A 195 1.77 20.20 -33.39
CA GLY A 195 2.68 19.62 -34.38
C GLY A 195 3.14 18.19 -34.10
N SER A 196 2.57 17.49 -33.10
CA SER A 196 2.92 16.10 -32.79
C SER A 196 2.17 15.08 -33.67
N GLN A 197 1.06 14.52 -33.21
CA GLN A 197 0.32 13.46 -33.90
C GLN A 197 -0.92 14.01 -34.61
N ASP A 198 -0.99 13.88 -35.93
CA ASP A 198 -2.15 14.37 -36.73
C ASP A 198 -3.49 13.78 -36.26
N ALA A 199 -3.50 12.55 -35.74
CA ALA A 199 -4.71 11.91 -35.20
C ALA A 199 -5.29 12.64 -33.96
N ALA A 200 -4.45 13.35 -33.23
CA ALA A 200 -4.82 14.13 -32.04
C ALA A 200 -5.08 15.61 -32.35
N LYS A 201 -4.82 16.06 -33.58
CA LYS A 201 -5.01 17.44 -34.02
C LYS A 201 -6.47 17.88 -33.91
N PRO A 202 -6.77 19.01 -33.26
CA PRO A 202 -8.11 19.59 -33.29
C PRO A 202 -8.54 19.95 -34.73
N ALA A 203 -9.83 19.88 -35.03
CA ALA A 203 -10.39 20.12 -36.37
C ALA A 203 -10.08 21.53 -36.89
N ARG A 204 -10.02 22.51 -35.99
CA ARG A 204 -9.61 23.90 -36.29
C ARG A 204 -8.10 24.14 -36.33
N GLY A 205 -7.30 23.09 -36.23
CA GLY A 205 -5.84 23.15 -36.15
C GLY A 205 -5.29 23.21 -34.73
N TRP A 206 -3.96 23.10 -34.64
CA TRP A 206 -3.22 23.16 -33.37
C TRP A 206 -3.32 24.54 -32.71
N VAL A 207 -3.40 24.53 -31.38
CA VAL A 207 -3.36 25.70 -30.53
C VAL A 207 -1.95 25.88 -30.01
N TYR A 208 -1.15 26.67 -30.73
CA TYR A 208 0.19 27.01 -30.28
C TYR A 208 0.14 27.94 -29.07
N ASP A 209 0.57 27.44 -27.91
CA ASP A 209 0.67 28.27 -26.70
C ASP A 209 2.10 28.78 -26.48
N PRO A 210 2.35 30.10 -26.54
CA PRO A 210 3.69 30.64 -26.38
C PRO A 210 4.21 30.57 -24.94
N ARG A 211 3.36 30.21 -23.97
CA ARG A 211 3.72 30.13 -22.55
C ARG A 211 4.35 28.79 -22.16
N GLY A 212 4.48 27.85 -23.10
CA GLY A 212 5.20 26.60 -22.93
C GLY A 212 4.39 25.33 -23.17
N PRO A 213 5.06 24.18 -23.24
CA PRO A 213 4.47 22.90 -23.66
C PRO A 213 3.31 22.46 -22.76
N GLU A 214 3.41 22.72 -21.45
CA GLU A 214 2.38 22.33 -20.48
C GLU A 214 1.01 22.94 -20.77
N LYS A 215 0.95 24.18 -21.25
CA LYS A 215 -0.32 24.84 -21.58
C LYS A 215 -0.78 24.51 -23.00
N ASP A 216 0.17 24.33 -23.90
CA ASP A 216 -0.07 23.98 -25.30
C ASP A 216 -0.86 22.69 -25.44
N TYR A 217 -0.32 21.56 -24.95
CA TYR A 217 -1.01 20.28 -25.12
C TYR A 217 -2.34 20.24 -24.38
N ARG A 218 -2.45 20.92 -23.23
CA ARG A 218 -3.70 20.99 -22.45
C ARG A 218 -4.80 21.70 -23.21
N ARG A 219 -4.48 22.83 -23.86
CA ARG A 219 -5.45 23.57 -24.70
C ARG A 219 -5.84 22.76 -25.93
N ASN A 220 -4.91 22.01 -26.52
CA ASN A 220 -5.21 21.09 -27.61
C ASN A 220 -6.14 19.94 -27.18
N ILE A 221 -5.99 19.41 -25.96
CA ILE A 221 -6.93 18.42 -25.40
C ILE A 221 -8.34 19.02 -25.28
N LEU A 222 -8.48 20.22 -24.70
CA LEU A 222 -9.78 20.88 -24.56
C LEU A 222 -10.43 21.15 -25.92
N ALA A 223 -9.63 21.61 -26.89
CA ALA A 223 -10.07 21.83 -28.27
C ALA A 223 -10.59 20.55 -28.92
N ARG A 224 -9.83 19.45 -28.79
CA ARG A 224 -10.21 18.16 -29.35
C ARG A 224 -11.46 17.58 -28.68
N HIS A 225 -11.61 17.81 -27.38
CA HIS A 225 -12.82 17.44 -26.64
C HIS A 225 -14.04 18.23 -27.14
N ASP A 226 -13.89 19.54 -27.37
CA ASP A 226 -14.94 20.38 -27.95
C ASP A 226 -15.35 19.89 -29.34
N ASP A 227 -14.40 19.55 -30.23
CA ASP A 227 -14.72 19.03 -31.57
C ASP A 227 -15.64 17.80 -31.54
N GLN A 228 -15.46 16.93 -30.55
CA GLN A 228 -16.23 15.69 -30.42
C GLN A 228 -17.64 15.90 -29.84
N HIS A 229 -17.84 16.97 -29.06
CA HIS A 229 -18.99 17.06 -28.16
C HIS A 229 -19.82 18.35 -28.28
N LEU A 230 -19.27 19.45 -28.82
CA LEU A 230 -19.92 20.76 -28.89
C LEU A 230 -21.25 20.73 -29.65
N GLY A 231 -21.40 19.83 -30.61
CA GLY A 231 -22.64 19.62 -31.36
C GLY A 231 -23.78 18.98 -30.56
N THR A 232 -23.52 18.43 -29.37
CA THR A 232 -24.50 17.62 -28.62
C THR A 232 -25.24 18.43 -27.55
N ALA A 233 -26.56 18.21 -27.43
CA ALA A 233 -27.37 18.84 -26.38
C ALA A 233 -26.90 18.43 -24.97
N LYS A 234 -26.47 17.18 -24.82
CA LYS A 234 -25.93 16.62 -23.58
C LYS A 234 -24.72 17.42 -23.07
N TYR A 235 -23.78 17.72 -23.96
CA TYR A 235 -22.59 18.48 -23.60
C TYR A 235 -22.90 19.94 -23.28
N LYS A 236 -23.76 20.61 -24.06
CA LYS A 236 -24.18 21.99 -23.76
C LYS A 236 -24.85 22.11 -22.39
N LYS A 237 -25.69 21.13 -22.02
CA LYS A 237 -26.28 21.04 -20.68
C LYS A 237 -25.21 20.85 -19.60
N ALA A 238 -24.21 20.01 -19.87
CA ALA A 238 -23.14 19.74 -18.92
C ALA A 238 -22.22 20.95 -18.67
N LEU A 239 -21.88 21.69 -19.73
CA LEU A 239 -21.16 22.96 -19.65
C LEU A 239 -21.91 23.96 -18.78
N LEU A 240 -23.21 24.17 -19.07
CA LEU A 240 -24.05 25.09 -18.29
C LEU A 240 -24.11 24.69 -16.80
N ALA A 241 -24.31 23.41 -16.51
CA ALA A 241 -24.38 22.91 -15.14
C ALA A 241 -23.05 23.06 -14.37
N ALA A 242 -21.91 23.01 -15.08
CA ALA A 242 -20.58 23.23 -14.51
C ALA A 242 -20.14 24.70 -14.48
N GLY A 243 -20.95 25.64 -15.00
CA GLY A 243 -20.59 27.05 -15.08
C GLY A 243 -19.61 27.39 -16.22
N TYR A 244 -19.43 26.49 -17.19
CA TYR A 244 -18.53 26.67 -18.32
C TYR A 244 -19.21 27.40 -19.50
N SER A 245 -18.38 28.02 -20.35
CA SER A 245 -18.83 28.72 -21.54
C SER A 245 -19.60 27.81 -22.47
N LYS A 246 -20.74 28.29 -22.99
CA LYS A 246 -21.53 27.60 -24.01
C LYS A 246 -20.77 27.36 -25.33
N LYS A 247 -19.64 28.05 -25.53
CA LYS A 247 -18.77 27.90 -26.70
C LYS A 247 -17.79 26.73 -26.58
N GLY A 248 -17.61 26.17 -25.38
CA GLY A 248 -16.74 25.01 -25.15
C GLY A 248 -15.82 25.17 -23.95
N LEU A 249 -15.09 24.09 -23.66
CA LEU A 249 -14.12 24.03 -22.57
C LEU A 249 -12.91 24.89 -22.85
N LEU A 250 -12.42 24.94 -24.09
CA LEU A 250 -11.28 25.79 -24.42
C LEU A 250 -11.61 27.27 -24.23
N ASP A 251 -12.77 27.72 -24.70
CA ASP A 251 -13.21 29.11 -24.56
C ASP A 251 -13.32 29.50 -23.07
N SER A 252 -13.74 28.55 -22.22
CA SER A 252 -13.78 28.75 -20.77
C SER A 252 -12.37 28.93 -20.19
N ALA A 253 -11.44 28.04 -20.53
CA ALA A 253 -10.05 28.11 -20.06
C ALA A 253 -9.33 29.38 -20.55
N ASP A 254 -9.51 29.76 -21.82
CA ASP A 254 -8.94 30.98 -22.41
C ASP A 254 -9.56 32.25 -21.78
N GLY A 255 -10.80 32.16 -21.29
CA GLY A 255 -11.46 33.19 -20.50
C GLY A 255 -11.01 33.28 -19.04
N GLY A 256 -10.00 32.52 -18.63
CA GLY A 256 -9.48 32.49 -17.25
C GLY A 256 -10.26 31.57 -16.31
N HIS A 257 -11.11 30.69 -16.84
CA HIS A 257 -11.87 29.72 -16.06
C HIS A 257 -11.40 28.28 -16.36
N PRO A 258 -10.41 27.77 -15.62
CA PRO A 258 -9.83 26.45 -15.90
C PRO A 258 -10.83 25.33 -15.65
N ILE A 259 -10.61 24.20 -16.34
CA ILE A 259 -11.55 23.08 -16.33
C ILE A 259 -11.17 22.05 -15.27
N LEU A 260 -12.08 21.76 -14.33
CA LEU A 260 -11.98 20.54 -13.54
C LEU A 260 -12.68 19.42 -14.30
N CYS A 261 -11.91 18.46 -14.80
CA CYS A 261 -12.48 17.37 -15.62
C CYS A 261 -13.55 16.57 -14.84
N ALA A 262 -13.36 16.45 -13.52
CA ALA A 262 -14.29 15.79 -12.62
C ALA A 262 -15.62 16.55 -12.42
N ALA A 263 -15.70 17.85 -12.76
CA ALA A 263 -16.95 18.62 -12.68
C ALA A 263 -18.05 18.04 -13.59
N CYS A 264 -17.67 17.32 -14.66
CA CYS A 264 -18.60 16.58 -15.51
C CYS A 264 -18.42 15.05 -15.37
N HIS A 265 -17.18 14.56 -15.32
CA HIS A 265 -16.88 13.12 -15.31
C HIS A 265 -16.61 12.60 -13.89
N ALA A 266 -17.55 11.84 -13.32
CA ALA A 266 -17.40 11.32 -11.96
C ALA A 266 -16.06 10.60 -11.73
N SER A 267 -15.42 10.86 -10.59
CA SER A 267 -14.15 10.24 -10.18
C SER A 267 -14.16 9.87 -8.70
N ASN A 268 -13.78 8.63 -8.37
CA ASN A 268 -13.65 8.22 -6.97
C ASN A 268 -12.40 8.79 -6.28
N ALA A 269 -11.46 9.38 -7.03
CA ALA A 269 -10.38 10.17 -6.45
C ALA A 269 -10.84 11.55 -5.96
N LEU A 270 -11.97 12.04 -6.48
CA LEU A 270 -12.64 13.26 -6.04
C LEU A 270 -14.11 12.94 -5.75
N PRO A 271 -14.42 12.27 -4.62
CA PRO A 271 -15.77 11.81 -4.30
C PRO A 271 -16.80 12.94 -4.35
N GLY A 272 -18.02 12.62 -4.78
CA GLY A 272 -19.12 13.60 -4.90
C GLY A 272 -19.11 14.43 -6.18
N THR A 273 -18.16 14.21 -7.08
CA THR A 273 -18.08 14.89 -8.39
C THR A 273 -18.80 14.13 -9.51
N GLY A 274 -18.98 14.81 -10.65
CA GLY A 274 -19.57 14.28 -11.87
C GLY A 274 -21.04 14.62 -12.04
N GLN A 275 -21.52 14.45 -13.27
CA GLN A 275 -22.91 14.73 -13.65
C GLN A 275 -23.64 13.49 -14.14
N VAL A 276 -24.93 13.39 -13.80
CA VAL A 276 -25.77 12.24 -14.18
C VAL A 276 -25.82 12.09 -15.71
N GLY A 277 -25.61 10.85 -16.16
CA GLY A 277 -25.61 10.50 -17.57
C GLY A 277 -24.29 10.77 -18.30
N ILE A 278 -23.32 11.44 -17.69
CA ILE A 278 -21.94 11.55 -18.21
C ILE A 278 -21.13 10.35 -17.73
N SER A 279 -20.32 9.76 -18.60
CA SER A 279 -19.47 8.61 -18.23
C SER A 279 -18.45 9.03 -17.17
N ALA A 280 -18.17 8.14 -16.21
CA ALA A 280 -17.09 8.35 -15.25
C ALA A 280 -15.74 8.56 -15.96
N MET A 281 -14.83 9.30 -15.32
CA MET A 281 -13.52 9.65 -15.90
C MET A 281 -12.75 8.40 -16.34
N THR A 282 -12.73 7.38 -15.49
CA THR A 282 -12.09 6.10 -15.80
C THR A 282 -12.69 5.42 -17.02
N SER A 283 -14.00 5.54 -17.27
CA SER A 283 -14.59 4.95 -18.47
C SER A 283 -14.29 5.78 -19.72
N ALA A 284 -14.42 7.10 -19.62
CA ALA A 284 -14.22 8.03 -20.73
C ALA A 284 -12.79 7.95 -21.28
N THR A 285 -11.79 8.10 -20.41
CA THR A 285 -10.39 8.16 -20.82
C THR A 285 -9.91 6.82 -21.39
N HIS A 286 -10.09 5.72 -20.65
CA HIS A 286 -9.53 4.44 -21.09
C HIS A 286 -10.23 3.89 -22.34
N THR A 287 -11.55 4.03 -22.47
CA THR A 287 -12.27 3.53 -23.65
C THR A 287 -11.85 4.27 -24.91
N LEU A 288 -11.68 5.59 -24.83
CA LEU A 288 -11.24 6.41 -25.96
C LEU A 288 -9.81 6.06 -26.39
N HIS A 289 -8.90 5.92 -25.42
CA HIS A 289 -7.48 5.75 -25.72
C HIS A 289 -7.07 4.31 -26.03
N ALA A 290 -7.87 3.29 -25.68
CA ALA A 290 -7.50 1.89 -25.90
C ALA A 290 -7.16 1.53 -27.36
N SER A 291 -7.70 2.26 -28.33
CA SER A 291 -7.45 2.04 -29.76
C SER A 291 -6.38 2.97 -30.37
N VAL A 292 -5.92 3.95 -29.61
CA VAL A 292 -4.91 4.93 -30.06
C VAL A 292 -3.56 4.24 -30.20
N ILE A 293 -2.78 4.64 -31.21
CA ILE A 293 -1.43 4.12 -31.45
C ILE A 293 -0.44 4.88 -30.58
N ASN A 294 0.35 4.14 -29.81
CA ASN A 294 1.49 4.65 -29.08
C ASN A 294 2.55 5.11 -30.09
N PRO A 295 2.94 6.39 -30.10
CA PRO A 295 3.91 6.90 -31.06
C PRO A 295 5.32 6.34 -30.83
N ASN A 296 5.63 5.89 -29.62
CA ASN A 296 6.95 5.37 -29.28
C ASN A 296 7.13 3.90 -29.67
N THR A 297 6.05 3.11 -29.67
CA THR A 297 6.11 1.65 -29.89
C THR A 297 5.39 1.18 -31.15
N GLY A 298 4.50 2.00 -31.73
CA GLY A 298 3.65 1.63 -32.86
C GLY A 298 2.50 0.67 -32.51
N LEU A 299 2.39 0.24 -31.25
CA LEU A 299 1.33 -0.62 -30.75
C LEU A 299 0.11 0.19 -30.32
N LYS A 300 -1.06 -0.46 -30.23
CA LYS A 300 -2.22 0.17 -29.60
C LYS A 300 -2.00 0.31 -28.10
N LEU A 301 -2.48 1.40 -27.50
CA LEU A 301 -2.40 1.57 -26.05
C LEU A 301 -3.19 0.52 -25.27
N GLY A 302 -4.18 -0.12 -25.89
CA GLY A 302 -4.92 -1.24 -25.32
C GLY A 302 -4.25 -2.60 -25.45
N ASP A 303 -3.04 -2.69 -26.00
CA ASP A 303 -2.28 -3.95 -26.11
C ASP A 303 -1.92 -4.49 -24.71
N ASP A 304 -2.05 -5.80 -24.53
CA ASP A 304 -1.87 -6.45 -23.24
C ASP A 304 -0.40 -6.78 -22.91
N LYS A 305 0.51 -6.56 -23.86
CA LYS A 305 1.95 -6.84 -23.71
C LYS A 305 2.81 -5.60 -23.50
N ASP A 306 2.23 -4.40 -23.61
CA ASP A 306 2.97 -3.14 -23.48
C ASP A 306 2.54 -2.39 -22.21
N ARG A 307 3.23 -2.58 -21.09
CA ARG A 307 2.98 -1.74 -19.89
C ARG A 307 3.34 -0.27 -20.11
N GLY A 308 4.21 0.03 -21.07
CA GLY A 308 4.61 1.39 -21.42
C GLY A 308 3.42 2.22 -21.89
N ALA A 309 2.41 1.58 -22.49
CA ALA A 309 1.15 2.23 -22.83
C ALA A 309 0.43 2.82 -21.59
N CYS A 310 0.41 2.10 -20.47
CA CYS A 310 -0.16 2.61 -19.22
C CYS A 310 0.66 3.79 -18.68
N TYR A 311 1.99 3.74 -18.86
CA TYR A 311 2.90 4.78 -18.38
C TYR A 311 2.85 6.09 -19.16
N MET A 312 2.13 6.14 -20.29
CA MET A 312 1.87 7.43 -20.94
C MET A 312 0.92 8.32 -20.13
N CYS A 313 0.12 7.72 -19.25
CA CYS A 313 -0.86 8.44 -18.42
C CYS A 313 -0.63 8.27 -16.92
N HIS A 314 -0.13 7.11 -16.50
CA HIS A 314 0.21 6.83 -15.11
C HIS A 314 1.71 6.97 -14.89
N PRO A 315 2.19 7.56 -13.80
CA PRO A 315 3.63 7.69 -13.55
C PRO A 315 4.31 6.33 -13.60
N GLY A 316 5.47 6.21 -14.23
CA GLY A 316 6.13 4.91 -14.27
C GLY A 316 7.25 4.70 -15.25
N ALA A 317 7.38 5.53 -16.29
CA ALA A 317 8.53 5.44 -17.19
C ALA A 317 9.81 5.87 -16.45
N GLU A 318 9.71 6.94 -15.66
CA GLU A 318 10.77 7.47 -14.80
C GLU A 318 10.46 7.25 -13.31
N THR A 319 9.27 7.63 -12.86
CA THR A 319 8.86 7.61 -11.44
C THR A 319 8.50 6.20 -10.94
N LYS A 320 8.55 5.17 -11.79
CA LYS A 320 8.32 3.76 -11.44
C LYS A 320 7.20 3.56 -10.39
N CYS A 321 5.96 3.95 -10.70
CA CYS A 321 4.85 3.79 -9.74
C CYS A 321 4.72 2.33 -9.27
N LEU A 322 4.77 1.38 -10.22
CA LEU A 322 4.87 -0.05 -9.94
C LEU A 322 6.33 -0.44 -9.70
N ARG A 323 6.73 -0.48 -8.43
CA ARG A 323 8.10 -0.76 -7.98
C ARG A 323 8.21 -1.77 -6.83
N GLY A 324 7.08 -2.27 -6.35
CA GLY A 324 7.04 -3.35 -5.36
C GLY A 324 7.50 -4.69 -5.93
N VAL A 325 7.49 -5.72 -5.09
CA VAL A 325 7.95 -7.09 -5.43
C VAL A 325 7.32 -7.65 -6.70
N MET A 326 6.07 -7.30 -7.00
CA MET A 326 5.39 -7.69 -8.23
C MET A 326 5.98 -6.99 -9.46
N GLY A 327 6.23 -5.68 -9.38
CA GLY A 327 6.86 -4.89 -10.45
C GLY A 327 8.31 -5.26 -10.71
N ASN A 328 9.01 -5.74 -9.68
CA ASN A 328 10.42 -6.15 -9.73
C ASN A 328 10.60 -7.58 -10.24
N ALA A 329 9.53 -8.37 -10.38
CA ALA A 329 9.64 -9.75 -10.84
C ALA A 329 10.12 -9.79 -12.30
N THR A 330 11.26 -10.45 -12.55
CA THR A 330 11.84 -10.61 -13.89
C THR A 330 11.76 -12.04 -14.39
N GLY A 331 11.54 -12.19 -15.69
CA GLY A 331 11.54 -13.47 -16.38
C GLY A 331 12.96 -13.93 -16.74
N PRO A 332 13.12 -15.15 -17.27
CA PRO A 332 14.42 -15.66 -17.74
C PRO A 332 15.08 -14.80 -18.83
N ASP A 333 14.29 -14.01 -19.54
CA ASP A 333 14.71 -13.06 -20.59
C ASP A 333 15.11 -11.68 -20.03
N GLY A 334 15.04 -11.49 -18.71
CA GLY A 334 15.32 -10.21 -18.05
C GLY A 334 14.20 -9.18 -18.15
N LEU A 335 13.07 -9.51 -18.80
CA LEU A 335 11.92 -8.63 -18.90
C LEU A 335 11.01 -8.75 -17.67
N PRO A 336 10.18 -7.73 -17.36
CA PRO A 336 9.20 -7.84 -16.27
C PRO A 336 8.22 -9.00 -16.51
N SER A 337 8.15 -9.93 -15.55
CA SER A 337 7.23 -11.08 -15.57
C SER A 337 5.78 -10.70 -15.26
N ILE A 338 5.57 -9.58 -14.58
CA ILE A 338 4.24 -9.06 -14.23
C ILE A 338 4.13 -7.65 -14.79
N GLN A 339 3.05 -7.41 -15.52
CA GLN A 339 2.71 -6.15 -16.18
C GLN A 339 1.49 -5.52 -15.47
N CYS A 340 1.19 -4.26 -15.75
CA CYS A 340 -0.04 -3.62 -15.24
C CYS A 340 -1.29 -4.44 -15.63
N GLN A 341 -1.30 -4.94 -16.86
CA GLN A 341 -2.38 -5.73 -17.45
C GLN A 341 -2.53 -7.11 -16.80
N SER A 342 -1.46 -7.66 -16.22
CA SER A 342 -1.49 -8.93 -15.48
C SER A 342 -2.43 -8.87 -14.27
N CYS A 343 -2.59 -7.68 -13.71
CA CYS A 343 -3.45 -7.41 -12.57
C CYS A 343 -4.76 -6.73 -12.98
N HIS A 344 -4.67 -5.67 -13.80
CA HIS A 344 -5.79 -4.79 -14.13
C HIS A 344 -6.55 -5.16 -15.41
N SER A 345 -6.06 -6.10 -16.21
CA SER A 345 -6.54 -6.40 -17.57
C SER A 345 -6.21 -5.28 -18.59
N THR A 346 -6.71 -5.42 -19.81
CA THR A 346 -6.52 -4.44 -20.90
C THR A 346 -7.16 -3.09 -20.60
N MET A 347 -6.68 -2.02 -21.25
CA MET A 347 -7.22 -0.67 -21.11
C MET A 347 -8.74 -0.61 -21.36
N ALA A 348 -9.24 -1.34 -22.36
CA ALA A 348 -10.67 -1.41 -22.65
C ALA A 348 -11.48 -2.05 -21.50
N LYS A 349 -10.93 -3.01 -20.78
CA LYS A 349 -11.56 -3.62 -19.61
C LYS A 349 -11.52 -2.69 -18.41
N VAL A 350 -10.42 -1.97 -18.22
CA VAL A 350 -10.28 -0.90 -17.21
C VAL A 350 -11.31 0.22 -17.45
N GLY A 351 -11.58 0.56 -18.71
CA GLY A 351 -12.56 1.56 -19.15
C GLY A 351 -14.02 1.10 -19.22
N SER A 352 -14.31 -0.17 -18.92
CA SER A 352 -15.68 -0.69 -18.93
C SER A 352 -16.59 0.12 -18.00
N PRO A 353 -17.77 0.58 -18.45
CA PRO A 353 -18.71 1.31 -17.59
C PRO A 353 -19.29 0.43 -16.47
N LYS A 354 -19.13 -0.90 -16.56
CA LYS A 354 -19.49 -1.84 -15.48
C LYS A 354 -18.44 -1.88 -14.38
N ARG A 355 -17.27 -1.28 -14.59
CA ARG A 355 -16.19 -1.23 -13.61
C ARG A 355 -16.28 0.06 -12.79
N VAL A 356 -16.23 -0.07 -11.48
CA VAL A 356 -16.10 1.05 -10.54
C VAL A 356 -14.62 1.28 -10.29
N GLY A 357 -14.04 2.27 -10.99
CA GLY A 357 -12.63 2.64 -10.84
C GLY A 357 -12.26 2.97 -9.39
N TRP A 358 -10.99 2.78 -9.02
CA TRP A 358 -10.47 2.93 -7.64
C TRP A 358 -11.00 1.95 -6.58
N LEU A 359 -12.16 1.34 -6.79
CA LEU A 359 -12.83 0.42 -5.84
C LEU A 359 -12.81 -1.03 -6.29
N GLN A 360 -12.86 -1.31 -7.60
CA GLN A 360 -12.67 -2.66 -8.14
C GLN A 360 -11.22 -2.84 -8.59
N GLN A 361 -10.41 -3.33 -7.66
CA GLN A 361 -8.99 -3.58 -7.84
C GLN A 361 -8.65 -5.08 -7.74
N PRO A 362 -7.46 -5.48 -8.21
CA PRO A 362 -6.97 -6.84 -8.08
C PRO A 362 -6.90 -7.25 -6.61
N THR A 363 -7.15 -8.53 -6.32
CA THR A 363 -7.09 -9.08 -4.98
C THR A 363 -5.95 -10.08 -4.87
N CYS A 364 -5.35 -10.22 -3.69
CA CYS A 364 -4.14 -11.03 -3.52
C CYS A 364 -4.38 -12.51 -3.85
N GLN A 365 -5.54 -13.04 -3.44
CA GLN A 365 -5.92 -14.43 -3.72
C GLN A 365 -6.08 -14.72 -5.21
N ALA A 366 -6.21 -13.72 -6.09
CA ALA A 366 -6.25 -13.94 -7.52
C ALA A 366 -4.94 -14.54 -8.07
N CYS A 367 -3.82 -14.35 -7.35
CA CYS A 367 -2.53 -14.98 -7.64
C CYS A 367 -2.07 -15.95 -6.54
N HIS A 368 -2.45 -15.71 -5.28
CA HIS A 368 -1.96 -16.43 -4.11
C HIS A 368 -3.01 -17.38 -3.53
N TYR A 369 -2.95 -18.65 -3.91
CA TYR A 369 -3.91 -19.68 -3.48
C TYR A 369 -3.29 -21.07 -3.57
N ASP A 370 -3.77 -22.03 -2.78
CA ASP A 370 -3.34 -23.43 -2.79
C ASP A 370 -1.82 -23.65 -2.65
N GLY A 371 -1.13 -22.73 -1.96
CA GLY A 371 0.33 -22.74 -1.81
C GLY A 371 1.09 -22.33 -3.09
N LYS A 372 0.37 -21.84 -4.10
CA LYS A 372 0.90 -21.43 -5.42
C LYS A 372 0.91 -19.91 -5.55
N ARG A 373 1.65 -19.46 -6.55
CA ARG A 373 1.76 -18.05 -6.94
C ARG A 373 1.70 -17.93 -8.46
N ASP A 374 0.56 -17.51 -8.97
CA ASP A 374 0.39 -17.17 -10.39
C ASP A 374 0.98 -15.79 -10.72
N LEU A 375 1.33 -15.59 -11.99
CA LEU A 375 1.79 -14.29 -12.51
C LEU A 375 0.65 -13.41 -13.05
N MET A 376 -0.54 -14.00 -13.25
CA MET A 376 -1.70 -13.31 -13.82
C MET A 376 -2.88 -13.40 -12.86
N ALA A 377 -3.36 -12.27 -12.38
CA ALA A 377 -4.55 -12.19 -11.53
C ALA A 377 -5.84 -12.30 -12.34
N VAL A 378 -5.78 -12.09 -13.65
CA VAL A 378 -6.95 -12.15 -14.54
C VAL A 378 -6.97 -13.43 -15.37
N ASN A 379 -8.17 -13.90 -15.71
CA ASN A 379 -8.39 -15.02 -16.62
C ASN A 379 -8.36 -14.54 -18.10
N ALA A 380 -8.49 -15.48 -19.05
CA ALA A 380 -8.48 -15.17 -20.49
C ALA A 380 -9.61 -14.22 -20.96
N LYS A 381 -10.66 -14.01 -20.14
CA LYS A 381 -11.74 -13.04 -20.41
C LYS A 381 -11.43 -11.65 -19.82
N GLY A 382 -10.30 -11.50 -19.14
CA GLY A 382 -9.87 -10.29 -18.45
C GLY A 382 -10.61 -10.04 -17.14
N GLN A 383 -11.15 -11.08 -16.50
CA GLN A 383 -11.81 -11.01 -15.19
C GLN A 383 -10.86 -11.46 -14.09
N VAL A 384 -10.86 -10.78 -12.94
CA VAL A 384 -10.06 -11.17 -11.76
C VAL A 384 -10.46 -12.58 -11.31
N LYS A 385 -9.46 -13.43 -11.08
CA LYS A 385 -9.63 -14.80 -10.58
C LYS A 385 -10.16 -14.78 -9.14
N THR A 386 -11.08 -15.69 -8.86
CA THR A 386 -11.71 -15.84 -7.53
C THR A 386 -11.58 -17.28 -7.06
N PRO A 387 -10.38 -17.74 -6.66
CA PRO A 387 -10.23 -19.09 -6.13
C PRO A 387 -10.96 -19.25 -4.79
N ALA A 388 -11.26 -20.50 -4.43
CA ALA A 388 -11.96 -20.82 -3.19
C ALA A 388 -11.08 -20.66 -1.94
N ASP A 389 -9.77 -20.78 -2.08
CA ASP A 389 -8.82 -20.56 -0.98
C ASP A 389 -8.79 -19.09 -0.58
N THR A 390 -9.04 -18.84 0.71
CA THR A 390 -9.12 -17.51 1.31
C THR A 390 -7.94 -17.17 2.21
N ARG A 391 -6.90 -18.00 2.29
CA ARG A 391 -5.76 -17.79 3.21
C ARG A 391 -5.03 -16.46 3.00
N PHE A 392 -4.96 -16.01 1.75
CA PHE A 392 -4.37 -14.72 1.36
C PHE A 392 -5.44 -13.72 0.91
N ALA A 393 -6.72 -13.97 1.20
CA ALA A 393 -7.77 -13.12 0.66
C ALA A 393 -7.81 -11.74 1.34
N THR A 394 -7.99 -10.72 0.51
CA THR A 394 -8.49 -9.41 0.97
C THR A 394 -9.81 -9.59 1.70
N ASN A 395 -10.11 -8.74 2.69
CA ASN A 395 -11.40 -8.81 3.39
C ASN A 395 -12.55 -8.48 2.44
N ALA A 396 -13.64 -9.24 2.55
CA ALA A 396 -14.83 -9.01 1.75
C ALA A 396 -15.58 -7.76 2.22
N ASN A 397 -16.13 -6.97 1.29
CA ASN A 397 -16.96 -5.79 1.58
C ASN A 397 -16.24 -4.68 2.36
N VAL A 398 -14.92 -4.54 2.14
CA VAL A 398 -14.08 -3.51 2.74
C VAL A 398 -13.42 -2.70 1.63
N PRO A 399 -13.66 -1.37 1.56
CA PRO A 399 -14.24 -0.51 2.58
C PRO A 399 -15.77 -0.39 2.54
N ALA A 400 -16.42 -0.96 1.52
CA ALA A 400 -17.87 -0.89 1.35
C ALA A 400 -18.42 -2.18 0.71
N PRO A 401 -19.72 -2.46 0.84
CA PRO A 401 -20.35 -3.64 0.24
C PRO A 401 -20.03 -3.79 -1.25
N GLY A 402 -19.59 -4.99 -1.65
CA GLY A 402 -19.23 -5.33 -3.03
C GLY A 402 -17.78 -5.02 -3.42
N PHE A 403 -16.96 -4.45 -2.53
CA PHE A 403 -15.56 -4.12 -2.80
C PHE A 403 -14.61 -4.81 -1.82
N ASN A 404 -13.47 -5.28 -2.32
CA ASN A 404 -12.45 -5.96 -1.54
C ASN A 404 -11.10 -5.30 -1.85
N LEU A 405 -10.66 -4.37 -1.01
CA LEU A 405 -9.45 -3.59 -1.25
C LEU A 405 -8.33 -3.97 -0.30
N TYR A 406 -7.15 -4.23 -0.88
CA TYR A 406 -5.91 -4.49 -0.16
C TYR A 406 -5.58 -3.40 0.86
N ARG A 407 -5.60 -2.12 0.45
CA ARG A 407 -5.28 -0.95 1.30
C ARG A 407 -6.19 -0.72 2.51
N PHE A 408 -7.30 -1.46 2.61
CA PHE A 408 -8.21 -1.40 3.75
C PHE A 408 -8.43 -2.76 4.41
N SER A 409 -7.78 -3.80 3.89
CA SER A 409 -7.87 -5.15 4.44
C SER A 409 -6.91 -5.30 5.60
N LYS A 410 -7.32 -6.10 6.58
CA LYS A 410 -6.54 -6.43 7.78
C LYS A 410 -6.46 -7.93 8.02
N GLY A 411 -5.47 -8.33 8.80
CA GLY A 411 -5.19 -9.71 9.15
C GLY A 411 -4.76 -9.88 10.60
N HIS A 412 -3.56 -10.43 10.79
CA HIS A 412 -3.01 -10.81 12.08
C HIS A 412 -3.03 -9.67 13.10
N GLY A 413 -3.69 -9.86 14.24
CA GLY A 413 -3.78 -8.85 15.31
C GLY A 413 -4.54 -7.58 14.92
N GLY A 414 -5.26 -7.56 13.79
CA GLY A 414 -5.90 -6.36 13.26
C GLY A 414 -4.96 -5.42 12.50
N LEU A 415 -3.71 -5.83 12.23
CA LEU A 415 -2.80 -5.08 11.37
C LEU A 415 -3.35 -5.00 9.94
N GLN A 416 -3.25 -3.82 9.33
CA GLN A 416 -3.54 -3.64 7.91
C GLN A 416 -2.56 -4.48 7.07
N CYS A 417 -3.01 -4.94 5.91
CA CYS A 417 -2.14 -5.70 5.01
C CYS A 417 -0.90 -4.87 4.61
N GLU A 418 -1.10 -3.57 4.36
CA GLU A 418 -0.02 -2.63 4.02
C GLU A 418 0.99 -2.42 5.16
N ALA A 419 0.56 -2.57 6.42
CA ALA A 419 1.46 -2.48 7.57
C ALA A 419 2.56 -3.56 7.52
N CYS A 420 2.24 -4.76 7.00
CA CYS A 420 3.18 -5.86 6.87
C CYS A 420 3.86 -5.92 5.50
N HIS A 421 3.11 -5.61 4.45
CA HIS A 421 3.53 -5.84 3.07
C HIS A 421 4.00 -4.57 2.34
N GLY A 422 3.81 -3.38 2.89
CA GLY A 422 4.11 -2.11 2.23
C GLY A 422 2.90 -1.54 1.47
N SER A 423 3.05 -0.36 0.87
CA SER A 423 1.98 0.30 0.11
C SER A 423 1.58 -0.49 -1.14
N THR A 424 0.34 -0.33 -1.59
CA THR A 424 -0.06 -0.76 -2.95
C THR A 424 0.98 -0.34 -3.99
N HIS A 425 1.38 -1.20 -4.93
CA HIS A 425 2.41 -0.94 -5.96
C HIS A 425 3.85 -0.72 -5.46
N ALA A 426 4.09 -0.62 -4.15
CA ALA A 426 5.40 -0.52 -3.52
C ALA A 426 5.57 -1.59 -2.44
N GLU A 427 4.92 -2.74 -2.61
CA GLU A 427 4.99 -3.85 -1.67
C GLU A 427 6.43 -4.37 -1.54
N TYR A 428 6.83 -4.74 -0.33
CA TYR A 428 8.19 -5.19 -0.05
C TYR A 428 8.53 -6.50 -0.79
N THR A 429 9.72 -6.64 -1.36
CA THR A 429 10.78 -5.63 -1.46
C THR A 429 10.53 -4.64 -2.60
N SER A 430 10.55 -3.34 -2.29
CA SER A 430 10.51 -2.27 -3.29
C SER A 430 11.87 -2.08 -3.95
N SER A 431 11.90 -1.63 -5.21
CA SER A 431 13.14 -1.24 -5.89
C SER A 431 13.60 0.18 -5.54
N HIS A 432 12.82 0.93 -4.74
CA HIS A 432 13.25 2.19 -4.16
C HIS A 432 13.57 2.02 -2.67
N ASP A 433 14.82 2.27 -2.29
CA ASP A 433 15.33 2.00 -0.95
C ASP A 433 14.59 2.75 0.16
N GLY A 434 14.07 3.95 -0.15
CA GLY A 434 13.26 4.73 0.78
C GLY A 434 12.01 3.99 1.27
N ASP A 435 11.33 3.21 0.41
CA ASP A 435 10.13 2.49 0.82
C ASP A 435 10.51 1.38 1.82
N ASN A 436 11.68 0.75 1.62
CA ASN A 436 12.13 -0.38 2.42
C ASN A 436 12.54 0.01 3.86
N GLN A 437 12.65 1.30 4.18
CA GLN A 437 13.17 1.75 5.49
C GLN A 437 12.29 1.32 6.66
N VAL A 438 10.95 1.34 6.52
CA VAL A 438 10.04 0.86 7.58
C VAL A 438 10.28 -0.62 7.87
N SER A 439 10.50 -1.43 6.83
CA SER A 439 10.82 -2.84 6.98
C SER A 439 12.15 -3.04 7.72
N VAL A 440 13.21 -2.37 7.26
CA VAL A 440 14.54 -2.42 7.88
C VAL A 440 14.50 -1.98 9.34
N ASP A 441 13.87 -0.85 9.64
CA ASP A 441 13.80 -0.30 10.99
C ASP A 441 13.00 -1.23 11.94
N THR A 442 12.03 -1.96 11.40
CA THR A 442 11.15 -2.83 12.20
C THR A 442 11.78 -4.19 12.50
N GLN A 443 12.37 -4.85 11.49
CA GLN A 443 12.82 -6.24 11.57
C GLN A 443 14.32 -6.46 11.29
N GLY A 444 15.07 -5.41 10.94
CA GLY A 444 16.51 -5.47 10.70
C GLY A 444 16.92 -5.90 9.28
N HIS A 445 15.97 -6.18 8.38
CA HIS A 445 16.25 -6.49 6.98
C HIS A 445 15.09 -6.06 6.08
N VAL A 446 15.36 -5.96 4.78
CA VAL A 446 14.36 -5.64 3.76
C VAL A 446 13.44 -6.85 3.52
N GLY A 447 12.14 -6.60 3.35
CA GLY A 447 11.16 -7.61 2.97
C GLY A 447 9.80 -7.41 3.63
N THR A 448 8.85 -8.30 3.35
CA THR A 448 7.59 -8.35 4.12
C THR A 448 7.93 -8.57 5.60
N LEU A 449 7.22 -7.89 6.51
CA LEU A 449 7.43 -8.06 7.94
C LEU A 449 7.11 -9.51 8.35
N SER A 450 8.14 -10.23 8.79
CA SER A 450 8.06 -11.67 9.06
C SER A 450 8.82 -12.12 10.31
N GLU A 451 9.67 -11.26 10.89
CA GLU A 451 10.29 -11.53 12.18
C GLU A 451 9.30 -11.30 13.32
N CYS A 452 8.77 -12.38 13.92
CA CYS A 452 7.75 -12.27 14.95
C CYS A 452 8.22 -11.46 16.16
N SER A 453 9.51 -11.55 16.51
CA SER A 453 10.14 -10.77 17.60
C SER A 453 10.12 -9.27 17.34
N ALA A 454 9.89 -8.82 16.11
CA ALA A 454 9.73 -7.41 15.82
C ALA A 454 8.49 -6.82 16.51
N CYS A 455 7.44 -7.62 16.73
CA CYS A 455 6.19 -7.16 17.36
C CYS A 455 5.86 -7.90 18.67
N HIS A 456 6.51 -9.03 18.95
CA HIS A 456 6.22 -9.87 20.09
C HIS A 456 7.43 -10.00 21.02
N SER A 457 7.38 -9.34 22.18
CA SER A 457 8.42 -9.50 23.23
C SER A 457 8.40 -10.89 23.87
N ASN A 458 7.22 -11.53 23.92
CA ASN A 458 6.99 -12.84 24.53
C ASN A 458 6.33 -13.80 23.53
N LEU A 459 7.13 -14.28 22.56
CA LEU A 459 6.64 -15.14 21.49
C LEU A 459 6.39 -16.57 21.97
N ARG A 460 5.14 -17.04 21.83
CA ARG A 460 4.79 -18.45 22.08
C ARG A 460 4.99 -19.27 20.81
N THR A 461 5.53 -20.48 20.95
CA THR A 461 5.66 -21.42 19.82
C THR A 461 4.27 -21.92 19.42
N THR A 462 3.94 -21.79 18.14
CA THR A 462 2.65 -22.21 17.56
C THR A 462 2.87 -22.82 16.18
N ALA A 463 2.00 -23.76 15.79
CA ALA A 463 2.02 -24.39 14.47
C ALA A 463 1.25 -23.58 13.41
N ASN A 464 0.42 -22.61 13.80
CA ASN A 464 -0.45 -21.88 12.87
C ASN A 464 -0.97 -20.53 13.39
N GLY A 465 -0.40 -19.99 14.47
CA GLY A 465 -0.90 -18.75 15.10
C GLY A 465 -0.39 -17.45 14.46
N GLY A 466 0.52 -17.52 13.49
CA GLY A 466 1.02 -16.38 12.75
C GLY A 466 0.10 -15.94 11.61
N PRO A 467 0.47 -14.86 10.88
CA PRO A 467 -0.26 -14.43 9.69
C PRO A 467 -0.33 -15.56 8.66
N HIS A 468 -1.45 -15.67 7.95
CA HIS A 468 -1.69 -16.71 6.93
C HIS A 468 -1.52 -18.16 7.43
N GLY A 469 -1.64 -18.40 8.74
CA GLY A 469 -1.43 -19.71 9.33
C GLY A 469 0.05 -20.10 9.47
N LEU A 470 0.97 -19.12 9.44
CA LEU A 470 2.38 -19.35 9.68
C LEU A 470 2.62 -19.91 11.09
N HIS A 471 3.51 -20.89 11.18
CA HIS A 471 4.06 -21.35 12.44
C HIS A 471 5.14 -20.38 12.92
N THR A 472 5.52 -20.48 14.19
CA THR A 472 6.66 -19.74 14.75
C THR A 472 7.95 -20.12 14.04
N ILE A 473 8.82 -19.16 13.77
CA ILE A 473 10.15 -19.39 13.20
C ILE A 473 11.17 -19.32 14.34
N GLY A 474 12.09 -20.29 14.41
CA GLY A 474 13.16 -20.28 15.41
C GLY A 474 13.53 -21.68 15.93
N GLN A 475 14.59 -21.73 16.73
CA GLN A 475 15.14 -22.98 17.27
C GLN A 475 14.13 -23.78 18.11
N ALA A 476 13.26 -23.09 18.87
CA ALA A 476 12.19 -23.73 19.64
C ALA A 476 11.20 -24.49 18.73
N TRP A 477 10.85 -23.90 17.58
CA TRP A 477 10.05 -24.59 16.57
C TRP A 477 10.80 -25.79 15.99
N VAL A 478 12.08 -25.62 15.61
CA VAL A 478 12.89 -26.73 15.07
C VAL A 478 12.92 -27.92 16.04
N GLY A 479 13.06 -27.69 17.34
CA GLY A 479 13.02 -28.76 18.35
C GLY A 479 11.65 -29.39 18.58
N GLY A 480 10.56 -28.67 18.29
CA GLY A 480 9.18 -29.09 18.62
C GLY A 480 8.29 -29.46 17.43
N HIS A 481 8.67 -29.14 16.20
CA HIS A 481 7.81 -29.26 15.02
C HIS A 481 7.41 -30.70 14.70
N GLY A 482 8.20 -31.68 15.13
CA GLY A 482 7.86 -33.11 15.00
C GLY A 482 6.50 -33.44 15.62
N ASN A 483 6.15 -32.85 16.77
CA ASN A 483 4.85 -33.04 17.40
C ASN A 483 3.70 -32.48 16.54
N ALA A 484 3.93 -31.37 15.83
CA ALA A 484 2.94 -30.81 14.91
C ALA A 484 2.77 -31.72 13.68
N ALA A 485 3.88 -32.21 13.11
CA ALA A 485 3.87 -33.13 11.97
C ALA A 485 3.25 -34.50 12.30
N GLU A 486 3.40 -35.00 13.54
CA GLU A 486 2.74 -36.23 14.00
C GLU A 486 1.22 -36.08 14.13
N ARG A 487 0.75 -34.88 14.50
CA ARG A 487 -0.69 -34.59 14.62
C ARG A 487 -1.36 -34.42 13.26
N ASP A 488 -0.78 -33.59 12.41
CA ASP A 488 -1.29 -33.35 11.06
C ASP A 488 -0.15 -32.91 10.13
N ARG A 489 0.47 -33.90 9.49
CA ARG A 489 1.49 -33.68 8.47
C ARG A 489 0.95 -32.93 7.25
N GLN A 490 -0.31 -33.16 6.88
CA GLN A 490 -0.86 -32.60 5.66
C GLN A 490 -1.07 -31.09 5.77
N ALA A 491 -1.28 -30.58 6.99
CA ALA A 491 -1.28 -29.14 7.25
C ALA A 491 0.01 -28.43 6.78
N CYS A 492 1.17 -29.11 6.83
CA CYS A 492 2.44 -28.54 6.38
C CYS A 492 2.52 -28.40 4.85
N ALA A 493 1.83 -29.27 4.11
CA ALA A 493 1.94 -29.40 2.66
C ALA A 493 1.51 -28.13 1.91
N TYR A 494 0.63 -27.32 2.49
CA TYR A 494 0.23 -26.06 1.87
C TYR A 494 1.39 -25.08 1.73
N CYS A 495 2.21 -24.93 2.79
CA CYS A 495 3.34 -24.01 2.79
C CYS A 495 4.61 -24.67 2.26
N HIS A 496 4.80 -25.97 2.51
CA HIS A 496 6.02 -26.71 2.15
C HIS A 496 5.89 -27.56 0.88
N GLY A 497 4.79 -27.43 0.14
CA GLY A 497 4.53 -28.19 -1.08
C GLY A 497 3.92 -29.56 -0.81
N ALA A 498 3.12 -30.06 -1.75
CA ALA A 498 2.42 -31.35 -1.64
C ALA A 498 3.37 -32.54 -1.48
N ASP A 499 4.60 -32.42 -1.99
CA ASP A 499 5.68 -33.39 -1.88
C ASP A 499 6.67 -33.08 -0.75
N PHE A 500 6.43 -32.00 0.00
CA PHE A 500 7.26 -31.50 1.10
C PHE A 500 8.69 -31.09 0.71
N ARG A 501 8.89 -30.77 -0.58
CA ARG A 501 10.18 -30.32 -1.15
C ARG A 501 10.29 -28.80 -1.23
N GLY A 502 9.41 -28.08 -0.56
CA GLY A 502 9.35 -26.63 -0.54
C GLY A 502 8.34 -26.07 -1.55
N SER A 503 7.85 -24.88 -1.25
CA SER A 503 7.05 -24.05 -2.17
C SER A 503 7.58 -22.61 -2.10
N PRO A 504 7.09 -21.67 -2.93
CA PRO A 504 7.41 -20.25 -2.76
C PRO A 504 7.17 -19.73 -1.33
N LEU A 505 6.23 -20.32 -0.58
CA LEU A 505 5.92 -19.95 0.81
C LEU A 505 6.90 -20.52 1.84
N ALA A 506 7.68 -21.54 1.49
CA ALA A 506 8.67 -22.16 2.39
C ALA A 506 10.01 -21.40 2.45
N LYS A 507 10.11 -20.26 1.76
CA LYS A 507 11.34 -19.47 1.67
C LYS A 507 11.61 -18.75 2.99
N THR A 508 12.85 -18.82 3.46
CA THR A 508 13.33 -17.98 4.57
C THR A 508 13.38 -16.51 4.14
N ALA A 509 12.92 -15.60 4.98
CA ALA A 509 12.97 -14.16 4.69
C ALA A 509 14.35 -13.54 4.95
N ALA A 510 15.13 -14.16 5.84
CA ALA A 510 16.48 -13.75 6.19
C ALA A 510 17.34 -14.99 6.49
N VAL A 511 18.63 -14.78 6.68
CA VAL A 511 19.59 -15.84 7.02
C VAL A 511 19.15 -16.54 8.31
N ARG A 512 19.29 -17.86 8.35
CA ARG A 512 18.94 -18.68 9.52
C ARG A 512 20.00 -19.74 9.79
N ASP A 513 20.35 -19.86 11.06
CA ASP A 513 21.15 -20.95 11.59
C ASP A 513 20.34 -21.73 12.63
N PHE A 514 20.20 -23.02 12.40
CA PHE A 514 19.48 -23.93 13.29
C PHE A 514 20.32 -25.14 13.65
N ASN A 515 20.07 -25.69 14.83
CA ASN A 515 20.53 -27.01 15.21
C ASN A 515 19.39 -28.01 15.04
N ALA A 516 19.53 -28.95 14.11
CA ALA A 516 18.56 -30.01 13.85
C ALA A 516 19.24 -31.37 14.05
N ASP A 517 18.80 -32.12 15.07
CA ASP A 517 19.35 -33.44 15.43
C ASP A 517 20.90 -33.47 15.55
N GLY A 518 21.46 -32.43 16.19
CA GLY A 518 22.91 -32.31 16.41
C GLY A 518 23.70 -31.81 15.20
N LYS A 519 23.03 -31.52 14.08
CA LYS A 519 23.64 -30.93 12.88
C LYS A 519 23.29 -29.45 12.77
N LYS A 520 24.29 -28.63 12.49
CA LYS A 520 24.07 -27.24 12.10
C LYS A 520 23.49 -27.18 10.69
N LYS A 521 22.42 -26.41 10.52
CA LYS A 521 21.76 -26.13 9.25
C LYS A 521 21.73 -24.64 9.04
N HIS A 522 22.35 -24.23 7.94
CA HIS A 522 22.44 -22.85 7.50
C HIS A 522 21.51 -22.66 6.30
N TYR A 523 20.70 -21.61 6.33
CA TYR A 523 19.84 -21.21 5.24
C TYR A 523 20.12 -19.76 4.90
N GLU A 524 20.50 -19.51 3.65
CA GLU A 524 20.51 -18.16 3.10
C GLU A 524 19.09 -17.62 2.96
N ALA A 525 18.94 -16.31 2.91
CA ALA A 525 17.65 -15.69 2.60
C ALA A 525 17.12 -16.18 1.24
N GLY A 526 15.83 -16.50 1.17
CA GLY A 526 15.17 -17.03 -0.03
C GLY A 526 15.29 -18.54 -0.23
N THR A 527 16.03 -19.24 0.65
CA THR A 527 16.14 -20.72 0.60
C THR A 527 14.83 -21.36 1.01
N GLN A 528 14.33 -22.31 0.22
CA GLN A 528 13.14 -23.09 0.57
C GLN A 528 13.49 -24.15 1.61
N VAL A 529 12.83 -24.09 2.77
CA VAL A 529 12.99 -25.11 3.81
C VAL A 529 12.12 -26.32 3.50
N THR A 530 12.73 -27.51 3.50
CA THR A 530 12.08 -28.76 3.12
C THR A 530 12.21 -29.82 4.21
N CYS A 531 11.33 -30.82 4.22
CA CYS A 531 11.48 -31.96 5.12
C CYS A 531 12.77 -32.76 4.81
N TYR A 532 13.22 -32.71 3.55
CA TYR A 532 14.37 -33.49 3.07
C TYR A 532 15.72 -32.89 3.47
N ASP A 533 15.74 -31.65 3.95
CA ASP A 533 16.96 -31.01 4.42
C ASP A 533 17.52 -31.76 5.63
N CYS A 534 16.66 -32.37 6.45
CA CYS A 534 17.03 -33.06 7.69
C CYS A 534 16.53 -34.52 7.77
N HIS A 535 15.44 -34.88 7.07
CA HIS A 535 14.81 -36.19 7.16
C HIS A 535 14.73 -36.87 5.79
N ASN A 536 14.49 -38.18 5.73
CA ASN A 536 14.18 -38.86 4.46
C ASN A 536 12.69 -38.72 4.09
N GLY A 537 12.23 -37.46 4.03
CA GLY A 537 10.83 -37.10 3.79
C GLY A 537 10.00 -36.87 5.06
N PRO A 538 8.71 -36.54 4.90
CA PRO A 538 7.86 -36.07 5.99
C PRO A 538 7.43 -37.20 6.94
N GLY A 539 7.62 -38.45 6.52
CA GLY A 539 7.37 -39.68 7.28
C GLY A 539 8.28 -39.90 8.49
N GLY A 540 9.41 -39.19 8.54
CA GLY A 540 10.45 -39.32 9.57
C GLY A 540 11.07 -40.70 9.62
N ASN A 541 12.33 -40.84 9.17
CA ASN A 541 13.26 -41.80 9.75
C ASN A 541 14.69 -41.62 9.23
N LEU A 542 15.59 -41.25 10.13
CA LEU A 542 16.82 -42.01 10.33
C LEU A 542 16.84 -42.36 11.84
N ALA A 543 16.97 -43.64 12.16
CA ALA A 543 17.25 -44.22 13.48
C ALA A 543 16.16 -44.36 14.58
N ARG A 544 15.13 -43.51 14.75
CA ARG A 544 14.25 -43.64 15.95
C ARG A 544 13.26 -44.81 15.95
N LYS A 545 12.75 -45.27 14.80
CA LYS A 545 11.93 -46.51 14.76
C LYS A 545 12.73 -47.79 14.97
N ALA A 546 14.01 -47.82 14.57
CA ALA A 546 14.87 -48.97 14.81
C ALA A 546 15.22 -49.09 16.31
N GLN A 547 15.59 -47.99 16.95
CA GLN A 547 15.93 -47.99 18.38
C GLN A 547 14.74 -48.24 19.32
N ARG A 548 13.52 -47.80 18.96
CA ARG A 548 12.30 -48.18 19.72
C ARG A 548 11.91 -49.64 19.50
N ALA A 549 12.02 -50.17 18.28
CA ALA A 549 11.74 -51.59 18.03
C ALA A 549 12.76 -52.52 18.72
N GLU A 550 14.01 -52.07 18.87
CA GLU A 550 15.08 -52.82 19.54
C GLU A 550 14.99 -52.73 21.07
N ALA A 551 14.59 -51.57 21.62
CA ALA A 551 14.28 -51.42 23.04
C ALA A 551 13.04 -52.23 23.47
N THR A 552 12.00 -52.33 22.64
CA THR A 552 10.82 -53.17 22.94
C THR A 552 11.13 -54.67 22.79
N ARG A 553 12.06 -55.06 21.90
CA ARG A 553 12.56 -56.45 21.80
C ARG A 553 13.43 -56.85 22.99
N LEU A 554 14.23 -55.93 23.54
CA LEU A 554 15.08 -56.22 24.72
C LEU A 554 14.27 -56.31 26.04
N VAL A 555 13.13 -55.62 26.14
CA VAL A 555 12.25 -55.69 27.33
C VAL A 555 11.34 -56.94 27.30
N THR A 556 11.00 -57.45 26.12
CA THR A 556 10.20 -58.69 25.97
C THR A 556 11.01 -59.98 25.98
N ALA A 557 12.35 -59.89 25.92
CA ALA A 557 13.26 -61.03 26.08
C ALA A 557 13.76 -61.21 27.53
N ALA A 558 13.30 -60.38 28.47
CA ALA A 558 13.72 -60.38 29.87
C ALA A 558 12.56 -60.64 30.86
N HIS A 559 11.43 -61.18 30.41
CA HIS A 559 10.34 -61.69 31.26
C HIS A 559 9.94 -63.09 30.81
#